data_AF-A0A447KR79-F1
#
_entry.id   AF-A0A447KR79-F1
#
_cell.length_a   1.000
_cell.length_b   1.000
_cell.length_c   1.000
_cell.angle_alpha   90.00
_cell.angle_beta   90.00
_cell.angle_gamma   90.00
#
_symmetry.space_group_name_H-M   'P 1'
#
loop_
_entity.id
_entity.type
_entity.pdbx_description
1 polymer ?
#
loop_
_entity_poly.entity_id
_entity_poly.type
_entity_poly.pdbx_seq_one_letter_code
_entity_poly.pdbx_strand_id
1 'polypeptide(L)'
;MNFSISSRSHLGITLAMLILAGCSSKPQRVSYDRHAFDDAIEDAADDYDVDAKLITAMIQVESGFNPQAVSRSNAVGLMQLKASTAGCDAYRFKGKSGCPDDDDLLDPETNIDLGAAYLASLQRQLKGIDDPVTLRYATEVAYVNGAGALLRTFSSNRKQAVRMINNLSPEAFRWHVSQHHPSAQAPRYLNKVEAAYSQL
;
A
#
# COMPACT_ATOMS: atom_id res chain seq x y z
N MET A 1 83.90 -45.70 7.76
CA MET A 1 82.88 -46.36 8.60
C MET A 1 81.53 -46.06 7.99
N ASN A 2 80.83 -47.13 7.61
CA ASN A 2 79.50 -47.13 7.03
C ASN A 2 78.46 -46.57 8.01
N PHE A 3 77.45 -45.83 7.52
CA PHE A 3 76.05 -46.26 7.65
C PHE A 3 75.15 -45.49 6.66
N SER A 4 74.21 -46.25 6.11
CA SER A 4 73.29 -45.94 5.02
C SER A 4 71.89 -45.60 5.56
N ILE A 5 70.98 -45.21 4.65
CA ILE A 5 69.49 -45.19 4.77
C ILE A 5 68.95 -43.88 5.41
N SER A 6 67.93 -43.14 4.92
CA SER A 6 66.81 -43.41 4.00
C SER A 6 66.35 -42.11 3.31
N SER A 7 66.11 -42.17 2.01
CA SER A 7 65.12 -41.31 1.35
C SER A 7 63.73 -41.73 1.84
N ARG A 8 62.87 -40.78 2.23
CA ARG A 8 61.43 -41.02 2.47
C ARG A 8 60.58 -39.81 2.07
N SER A 9 59.77 -40.09 1.05
CA SER A 9 58.34 -39.78 0.88
C SER A 9 57.89 -38.32 0.80
N HIS A 10 57.35 -38.01 -0.37
CA HIS A 10 56.53 -36.86 -0.72
C HIS A 10 55.46 -36.53 0.33
N LEU A 11 55.45 -35.26 0.71
CA LEU A 11 54.46 -34.62 1.58
C LEU A 11 53.14 -34.43 0.81
N GLY A 12 52.30 -35.46 0.78
CA GLY A 12 50.91 -35.35 0.33
C GLY A 12 50.02 -35.03 1.53
N ILE A 13 49.84 -33.75 1.85
CA ILE A 13 48.81 -33.32 2.80
C ILE A 13 47.62 -32.83 1.97
N THR A 14 46.63 -33.70 1.86
CA THR A 14 45.30 -33.40 1.32
C THR A 14 44.64 -32.31 2.17
N LEU A 15 44.38 -31.16 1.53
CA LEU A 15 43.55 -30.09 2.04
C LEU A 15 42.11 -30.62 2.18
N ALA A 16 41.71 -31.02 3.39
CA ALA A 16 40.31 -31.25 3.71
C ALA A 16 39.57 -29.91 3.68
N MET A 17 38.96 -29.58 2.54
CA MET A 17 37.96 -28.51 2.45
C MET A 17 36.79 -28.90 3.37
N LEU A 18 36.72 -28.28 4.55
CA LEU A 18 35.46 -28.16 5.28
C LEU A 18 34.51 -27.32 4.41
N ILE A 19 33.65 -27.99 3.65
CA ILE A 19 32.48 -27.35 3.06
C ILE A 19 31.56 -27.02 4.23
N LEU A 20 31.65 -25.80 4.74
CA LEU A 20 30.56 -25.21 5.50
C LEU A 20 29.38 -25.11 4.54
N ALA A 21 28.52 -26.12 4.57
CA ALA A 21 27.19 -26.04 3.97
C ALA A 21 26.45 -24.92 4.70
N GLY A 22 26.56 -23.70 4.17
CA GLY A 22 25.71 -22.59 4.56
C GLY A 22 24.29 -22.97 4.23
N CYS A 23 23.52 -23.39 5.23
CA CYS A 23 22.08 -23.48 5.13
C CYS A 23 21.55 -22.07 4.85
N SER A 24 21.35 -21.75 3.57
CA SER A 24 20.61 -20.57 3.15
C SER A 24 19.15 -20.79 3.52
N SER A 25 18.79 -20.50 4.77
CA SER A 25 17.39 -20.39 5.17
C SER A 25 16.82 -19.18 4.44
N LYS A 26 16.01 -19.43 3.41
CA LYS A 26 15.19 -18.38 2.81
C LYS A 26 14.40 -17.73 3.95
N PRO A 27 14.38 -16.39 4.08
CA PRO A 27 13.63 -15.74 5.14
C PRO A 27 12.17 -16.19 5.05
N GLN A 28 11.67 -16.74 6.15
CA GLN A 28 10.29 -17.19 6.27
C GLN A 28 9.41 -15.95 6.13
N ARG A 29 8.61 -15.89 5.06
CA ARG A 29 7.62 -14.82 4.90
C ARG A 29 6.58 -15.03 5.99
N VAL A 30 6.54 -14.11 6.96
CA VAL A 30 5.44 -14.03 7.91
C VAL A 30 4.17 -13.80 7.10
N SER A 31 3.24 -14.76 7.15
CA SER A 31 1.90 -14.60 6.61
C SER A 31 1.04 -14.10 7.76
N TYR A 32 0.47 -12.91 7.61
CA TYR A 32 -0.49 -12.39 8.56
C TYR A 32 -1.87 -12.94 8.23
N ASP A 33 -2.66 -13.27 9.24
CA ASP A 33 -4.05 -13.65 9.07
C ASP A 33 -4.86 -12.41 8.71
N ARG A 34 -5.56 -12.44 7.57
CA ARG A 34 -6.38 -11.33 7.12
C ARG A 34 -7.52 -11.02 8.10
N HIS A 35 -8.06 -12.06 8.74
CA HIS A 35 -9.23 -11.95 9.61
C HIS A 35 -8.90 -11.34 10.97
N ALA A 36 -7.61 -11.18 11.28
CA ALA A 36 -7.16 -10.52 12.51
C ALA A 36 -7.53 -9.03 12.57
N PHE A 37 -7.96 -8.44 11.45
CA PHE A 37 -8.27 -7.01 11.34
C PHE A 37 -9.73 -6.74 10.95
N ASP A 38 -10.58 -7.78 10.84
CA ASP A 38 -11.96 -7.63 10.35
C ASP A 38 -12.76 -6.66 11.22
N ASP A 39 -12.71 -6.80 12.56
CA ASP A 39 -13.43 -5.91 13.48
C ASP A 39 -12.99 -4.44 13.32
N ALA A 40 -11.67 -4.18 13.26
CA ALA A 40 -11.15 -2.83 13.08
C ALA A 40 -11.50 -2.24 11.70
N ILE A 41 -11.60 -3.08 10.66
CA ILE A 41 -12.02 -2.67 9.32
C ILE A 41 -13.50 -2.30 9.31
N GLU A 42 -14.36 -3.12 9.93
CA GLU A 42 -15.80 -2.88 10.00
C GLU A 42 -16.11 -1.64 10.85
N ASP A 43 -15.47 -1.49 12.01
CA ASP A 43 -15.62 -0.30 12.86
C ASP A 43 -15.24 0.98 12.11
N ALA A 44 -14.10 0.97 11.41
CA ALA A 44 -13.66 2.10 10.61
C ALA A 44 -14.54 2.35 9.37
N ALA A 45 -15.06 1.29 8.75
CA ALA A 45 -15.99 1.41 7.64
C ALA A 45 -17.27 2.14 8.06
N ASP A 46 -17.85 1.73 9.19
CA ASP A 46 -19.06 2.31 9.76
C ASP A 46 -18.86 3.76 10.22
N ASP A 47 -17.75 4.05 10.92
CA ASP A 47 -17.45 5.39 11.44
C ASP A 47 -17.29 6.45 10.33
N TYR A 48 -16.81 6.04 9.15
CA TYR A 48 -16.44 6.97 8.07
C TYR A 48 -17.31 6.87 6.81
N ASP A 49 -18.30 5.98 6.79
CA ASP A 49 -19.13 5.69 5.62
C ASP A 49 -18.26 5.30 4.40
N VAL A 50 -17.28 4.41 4.64
CA VAL A 50 -16.37 3.86 3.64
C VAL A 50 -16.61 2.36 3.51
N ASP A 51 -16.63 1.85 2.28
CA ASP A 51 -16.81 0.42 2.03
C ASP A 51 -15.70 -0.44 2.69
N ALA A 52 -16.06 -1.29 3.65
CA ALA A 52 -15.15 -2.23 4.33
C ALA A 52 -14.36 -3.11 3.33
N LYS A 53 -15.00 -3.48 2.21
CA LYS A 53 -14.37 -4.25 1.13
C LYS A 53 -13.27 -3.47 0.43
N LEU A 54 -13.43 -2.15 0.29
CA LEU A 54 -12.41 -1.27 -0.26
C LEU A 54 -11.22 -1.16 0.69
N ILE A 55 -11.46 -0.93 1.99
CA ILE A 55 -10.42 -0.88 3.01
C ILE A 55 -9.60 -2.17 3.00
N THR A 56 -10.29 -3.32 3.03
CA THR A 56 -9.67 -4.66 2.97
C THR A 56 -8.82 -4.84 1.71
N ALA A 57 -9.35 -4.49 0.53
CA ALA A 57 -8.64 -4.61 -0.73
C ALA A 57 -7.38 -3.73 -0.76
N MET A 58 -7.44 -2.52 -0.20
CA MET A 58 -6.31 -1.61 -0.11
C MET A 58 -5.24 -2.12 0.86
N ILE A 59 -5.60 -2.61 2.05
CA ILE A 59 -4.65 -3.23 2.99
C ILE A 59 -3.90 -4.40 2.33
N GLN A 60 -4.61 -5.25 1.59
CA GLN A 60 -4.03 -6.36 0.85
C GLN A 60 -3.00 -5.88 -0.21
N VAL A 61 -3.28 -4.77 -0.91
CA VAL A 61 -2.39 -4.22 -1.94
C VAL A 61 -1.20 -3.47 -1.34
N GLU A 62 -1.42 -2.74 -0.24
CA GLU A 62 -0.45 -1.84 0.39
C GLU A 62 0.59 -2.60 1.21
N SER A 63 0.14 -3.48 2.10
CA SER A 63 1.01 -4.17 3.07
C SER A 63 0.93 -5.69 2.98
N GLY A 64 -0.09 -6.24 2.30
CA GLY A 64 -0.41 -7.66 2.38
C GLY A 64 -0.73 -8.08 3.81
N PHE A 65 -1.46 -7.22 4.54
CA PHE A 65 -1.83 -7.37 5.95
C PHE A 65 -0.64 -7.35 6.92
N ASN A 66 0.51 -6.80 6.54
CA ASN A 66 1.66 -6.64 7.44
C ASN A 66 1.56 -5.32 8.22
N PRO A 67 1.23 -5.33 9.54
CA PRO A 67 1.12 -4.11 10.32
C PRO A 67 2.48 -3.43 10.56
N GLN A 68 3.59 -4.15 10.38
CA GLN A 68 4.95 -3.63 10.53
C GLN A 68 5.55 -3.17 9.19
N ALA A 69 4.73 -2.96 8.16
CA ALA A 69 5.20 -2.55 6.85
C ALA A 69 5.68 -1.09 6.86
N VAL A 70 6.93 -0.87 6.45
CA VAL A 70 7.49 0.47 6.23
C VAL A 70 8.07 0.54 4.82
N SER A 71 7.53 1.40 3.96
CA SER A 71 8.05 1.59 2.60
C SER A 71 9.35 2.40 2.59
N ARG A 72 10.08 2.36 1.47
CA ARG A 72 11.25 3.23 1.21
C ARG A 72 10.95 4.72 1.25
N SER A 73 9.67 5.10 1.19
CA SER A 73 9.23 6.49 1.25
C SER A 73 8.59 6.85 2.60
N ASN A 74 8.79 6.02 3.62
CA ASN A 74 8.25 6.18 4.98
C ASN A 74 6.70 6.20 5.00
N ALA A 75 6.11 5.31 4.21
CA ALA A 75 4.70 4.96 4.35
C ALA A 75 4.60 3.78 5.33
N VAL A 76 3.70 3.85 6.31
CA VAL A 76 3.74 3.01 7.52
C VAL A 76 2.42 2.24 7.69
N GLY A 77 2.55 1.00 8.16
CA GLY A 77 1.44 0.16 8.61
C GLY A 77 0.60 -0.45 7.50
N LEU A 78 -0.58 -0.93 7.90
CA LEU A 78 -1.48 -1.73 7.06
C LEU A 78 -1.92 -1.03 5.77
N MET A 79 -2.29 0.25 5.87
CA MET A 79 -2.76 1.09 4.78
C MET A 79 -1.67 1.99 4.19
N GLN A 80 -0.40 1.81 4.60
CA GLN A 80 0.76 2.54 4.11
C GLN A 80 0.55 4.07 4.11
N LEU A 81 0.25 4.61 5.29
CA LEU A 81 0.05 6.05 5.48
C LEU A 81 1.39 6.75 5.68
N LYS A 82 1.53 7.93 5.07
CA LYS A 82 2.62 8.86 5.41
C LYS A 82 2.12 9.80 6.49
N ALA A 83 2.77 9.76 7.65
CA ALA A 83 2.48 10.63 8.79
C ALA A 83 2.35 12.10 8.37
N SER A 84 3.33 12.61 7.63
CA SER A 84 3.44 14.02 7.22
C SER A 84 2.46 14.47 6.11
N THR A 85 1.67 13.55 5.53
CA THR A 85 0.68 13.89 4.51
C THR A 85 -0.68 13.28 4.83
N ALA A 86 -0.90 12.01 4.50
CA ALA A 86 -2.18 11.34 4.68
C ALA A 86 -2.60 11.30 6.15
N GLY A 87 -1.62 11.12 7.06
CA GLY A 87 -1.85 11.19 8.50
C GLY A 87 -2.32 12.57 8.97
N CYS A 88 -1.67 13.65 8.54
CA CYS A 88 -2.11 15.02 8.83
C CYS A 88 -3.52 15.31 8.28
N ASP A 89 -3.81 14.86 7.06
CA ASP A 89 -5.14 15.04 6.43
C ASP A 89 -6.22 14.26 7.18
N ALA A 90 -5.92 13.04 7.63
CA ALA A 90 -6.80 12.24 8.48
C ALA A 90 -7.05 12.93 9.83
N TYR A 91 -6.00 13.42 10.51
CA TYR A 91 -6.13 14.20 11.75
C TYR A 91 -7.03 15.42 11.56
N ARG A 92 -6.80 16.21 10.50
CA ARG A 92 -7.67 17.35 10.16
C ARG A 92 -9.11 16.92 9.92
N PHE A 93 -9.33 15.80 9.23
CA PHE A 93 -10.66 15.27 8.97
C PHE A 93 -11.39 14.91 10.28
N LYS A 94 -10.66 14.31 11.23
CA LYS A 94 -11.13 13.97 12.58
C LYS A 94 -11.21 15.17 13.54
N GLY A 95 -10.93 16.39 13.07
CA GLY A 95 -10.93 17.59 13.91
C GLY A 95 -9.74 17.70 14.88
N LYS A 96 -8.70 16.89 14.70
CA LYS A 96 -7.46 16.92 15.49
C LYS A 96 -6.44 17.89 14.86
N SER A 97 -5.58 18.47 15.70
CA SER A 97 -4.43 19.26 15.27
C SER A 97 -3.17 18.40 15.14
N GLY A 98 -2.25 18.78 14.26
CA GLY A 98 -0.99 18.07 14.07
C GLY A 98 -1.10 16.88 13.12
N CYS A 99 -0.19 15.93 13.27
CA CYS A 99 -0.08 14.72 12.48
C CYS A 99 0.26 13.56 13.42
N PRO A 100 -0.14 12.31 13.10
CA PRO A 100 0.34 11.14 13.83
C PRO A 100 1.85 10.98 13.65
N ASP A 101 2.50 10.26 14.56
CA ASP A 101 3.87 9.79 14.35
C ASP A 101 3.92 8.37 13.76
N ASP A 102 5.11 7.85 13.51
CA ASP A 102 5.27 6.53 12.89
C ASP A 102 4.86 5.40 13.85
N ASP A 103 4.99 5.59 15.18
CA ASP A 103 4.61 4.58 16.17
C ASP A 103 3.08 4.46 16.24
N ASP A 104 2.35 5.58 16.19
CA ASP A 104 0.90 5.61 16.01
C ASP A 104 0.47 4.80 14.77
N LEU A 105 1.23 4.89 13.67
CA LEU A 105 0.90 4.23 12.42
C LEU A 105 1.30 2.75 12.37
N LEU A 106 2.11 2.26 13.30
CA LEU A 106 2.42 0.83 13.45
C LEU A 106 1.37 0.09 14.28
N ASP A 107 0.53 0.81 15.02
CA ASP A 107 -0.67 0.26 15.66
C ASP A 107 -1.75 -0.05 14.60
N PRO A 108 -2.19 -1.32 14.46
CA PRO A 108 -3.12 -1.72 13.41
C PRO A 108 -4.45 -0.96 13.43
N GLU A 109 -5.07 -0.83 14.59
CA GLU A 109 -6.38 -0.17 14.76
C GLU A 109 -6.29 1.31 14.40
N THR A 110 -5.28 2.01 14.93
CA THR A 110 -5.01 3.41 14.60
C THR A 110 -4.70 3.61 13.12
N ASN A 111 -3.94 2.70 12.50
CA ASN A 111 -3.61 2.79 11.08
C ASN A 111 -4.85 2.63 10.18
N ILE A 112 -5.72 1.65 10.49
CA ILE A 112 -6.96 1.41 9.75
C ILE A 112 -7.92 2.59 9.92
N ASP A 113 -8.13 3.06 11.15
CA ASP A 113 -8.96 4.21 11.47
C ASP A 113 -8.52 5.47 10.70
N LEU A 114 -7.22 5.80 10.75
CA LEU A 114 -6.70 6.97 10.05
C LEU A 114 -6.74 6.80 8.52
N GLY A 115 -6.58 5.58 8.01
CA GLY A 115 -6.66 5.30 6.58
C GLY A 115 -8.09 5.44 6.05
N ALA A 116 -9.08 4.95 6.81
CA ALA A 116 -10.50 5.15 6.51
C ALA A 116 -10.89 6.64 6.61
N ALA A 117 -10.43 7.35 7.65
CA ALA A 117 -10.62 8.80 7.76
C ALA A 117 -10.02 9.56 6.57
N TYR A 118 -8.85 9.14 6.08
CA TYR A 118 -8.24 9.72 4.89
C TYR A 118 -9.06 9.41 3.63
N LEU A 119 -9.55 8.18 3.44
CA LEU A 119 -10.47 7.84 2.34
C LEU A 119 -11.73 8.69 2.34
N ALA A 120 -12.40 8.85 3.49
CA ALA A 120 -13.56 9.72 3.62
C ALA A 120 -13.22 11.20 3.33
N SER A 121 -12.02 11.64 3.70
CA SER A 121 -11.53 12.97 3.33
C SER A 121 -11.41 13.15 1.80
N LEU A 122 -10.96 12.12 1.09
CA LEU A 122 -10.84 12.12 -0.37
C LEU A 122 -12.21 12.06 -1.03
N GLN A 123 -13.13 11.22 -0.55
CA GLN A 123 -14.51 11.18 -1.03
C GLN A 123 -15.20 12.54 -0.83
N ARG A 124 -14.98 13.22 0.30
CA ARG A 124 -15.45 14.60 0.50
C ARG A 124 -14.82 15.56 -0.51
N GLN A 125 -13.53 15.41 -0.79
CA GLN A 125 -12.85 16.12 -1.88
C GLN A 125 -13.26 15.64 -3.27
N LEU A 126 -14.08 14.63 -3.44
CA LEU A 126 -14.58 14.16 -4.74
C LEU A 126 -16.11 14.28 -4.84
N LYS A 127 -16.74 14.85 -3.80
CA LYS A 127 -18.17 15.10 -3.73
C LYS A 127 -18.69 15.74 -5.03
N GLY A 128 -19.76 15.13 -5.54
CA GLY A 128 -20.41 15.48 -6.80
C GLY A 128 -20.12 14.49 -7.94
N ILE A 129 -19.23 13.51 -7.75
CA ILE A 129 -19.18 12.34 -8.62
C ILE A 129 -20.37 11.45 -8.26
N ASP A 130 -21.28 11.23 -9.21
CA ASP A 130 -22.61 10.66 -8.92
C ASP A 130 -22.61 9.13 -8.95
N ASP A 131 -21.86 8.53 -9.88
CA ASP A 131 -21.77 7.08 -10.00
C ASP A 131 -20.85 6.51 -8.90
N PRO A 132 -21.35 5.59 -8.05
CA PRO A 132 -20.59 5.12 -6.88
C PRO A 132 -19.35 4.30 -7.26
N VAL A 133 -19.38 3.57 -8.39
CA VAL A 133 -18.22 2.82 -8.88
C VAL A 133 -17.13 3.79 -9.36
N THR A 134 -17.53 4.84 -10.06
CA THR A 134 -16.63 5.91 -10.53
C THR A 134 -16.07 6.70 -9.34
N LEU A 135 -16.87 6.97 -8.31
CA LEU A 135 -16.39 7.59 -7.08
C LEU A 135 -15.36 6.70 -6.37
N ARG A 136 -15.57 5.39 -6.32
CA ARG A 136 -14.59 4.44 -5.78
C ARG A 136 -13.28 4.51 -6.57
N TYR A 137 -13.33 4.41 -7.89
CA TYR A 137 -12.13 4.50 -8.75
C TYR A 137 -11.40 5.83 -8.60
N ALA A 138 -12.15 6.93 -8.54
CA ALA A 138 -11.60 8.25 -8.30
C ALA A 138 -10.92 8.34 -6.93
N THR A 139 -11.51 7.73 -5.90
CA THR A 139 -10.96 7.69 -4.54
C THR A 139 -9.66 6.89 -4.50
N GLU A 140 -9.59 5.73 -5.14
CA GLU A 140 -8.36 4.91 -5.23
C GLU A 140 -7.21 5.67 -5.92
N VAL A 141 -7.50 6.33 -7.04
CA VAL A 141 -6.49 7.14 -7.76
C VAL A 141 -6.06 8.33 -6.90
N ALA A 142 -7.02 8.98 -6.24
CA ALA A 142 -6.76 10.10 -5.34
C ALA A 142 -5.97 9.68 -4.09
N TYR A 143 -6.09 8.44 -3.62
CA TYR A 143 -5.32 7.92 -2.49
C TYR A 143 -3.82 7.97 -2.75
N VAL A 144 -3.40 7.55 -3.96
CA VAL A 144 -1.99 7.44 -4.32
C VAL A 144 -1.41 8.74 -4.89
N ASN A 145 -2.23 9.56 -5.56
CA ASN A 145 -1.74 10.74 -6.28
C ASN A 145 -2.41 12.06 -5.90
N GLY A 146 -3.40 12.03 -5.01
CA GLY A 146 -4.16 13.20 -4.55
C GLY A 146 -5.34 13.54 -5.48
N ALA A 147 -6.47 13.91 -4.89
CA ALA A 147 -7.70 14.27 -5.64
C ALA A 147 -7.47 15.42 -6.63
N GLY A 148 -6.64 16.40 -6.28
CA GLY A 148 -6.29 17.50 -7.16
C GLY A 148 -5.53 17.06 -8.42
N ALA A 149 -4.65 16.06 -8.31
CA ALA A 149 -3.92 15.54 -9.47
C ALA A 149 -4.86 14.83 -10.43
N LEU A 150 -5.76 14.00 -9.91
CA LEU A 150 -6.80 13.33 -10.68
C LEU A 150 -7.69 14.35 -11.41
N LEU A 151 -8.28 15.31 -10.69
CA LEU A 151 -9.24 16.27 -11.27
C LEU A 151 -8.62 17.12 -12.38
N ARG A 152 -7.33 17.48 -12.25
CA ARG A 152 -6.60 18.24 -13.28
C ARG A 152 -6.41 17.49 -14.59
N THR A 153 -6.55 16.15 -14.60
CA THR A 153 -6.53 15.38 -15.86
C THR A 153 -7.80 15.60 -16.70
N PHE A 154 -8.87 16.14 -16.10
CA PHE A 154 -10.12 16.49 -16.79
C PHE A 154 -10.22 18.00 -17.02
N SER A 155 -10.04 18.81 -15.97
CA SER A 155 -10.05 20.26 -16.06
C SER A 155 -9.34 20.89 -14.86
N SER A 156 -8.75 22.08 -15.05
CA SER A 156 -8.26 22.91 -13.94
C SER A 156 -9.39 23.45 -13.06
N ASN A 157 -10.61 23.54 -13.59
CA ASN A 157 -11.80 23.92 -12.83
C ASN A 157 -12.45 22.67 -12.22
N ARG A 158 -12.46 22.60 -10.88
CA ARG A 158 -13.04 21.47 -10.13
C ARG A 158 -14.46 21.12 -10.55
N LYS A 159 -15.36 22.11 -10.67
CA LYS A 159 -16.78 21.85 -11.01
C LYS A 159 -16.90 21.30 -12.43
N GLN A 160 -16.05 21.76 -13.35
CA GLN A 160 -16.01 21.24 -14.72
C GLN A 160 -15.43 19.82 -14.76
N ALA A 161 -14.35 19.56 -14.02
CA ALA A 161 -13.76 18.23 -13.92
C ALA A 161 -14.78 17.19 -13.44
N VAL A 162 -15.53 17.50 -12.37
CA VAL A 162 -16.61 16.63 -11.88
C VAL A 162 -17.69 16.42 -12.93
N ARG A 163 -18.14 17.49 -13.64
CA ARG A 163 -19.11 17.33 -14.73
C ARG A 163 -18.60 16.43 -15.86
N MET A 164 -17.31 16.53 -16.21
CA MET A 164 -16.70 15.67 -17.22
C MET A 164 -16.65 14.22 -16.77
N ILE A 165 -16.31 13.98 -15.50
CA ILE A 165 -16.31 12.64 -14.90
C ILE A 165 -17.72 12.04 -14.94
N ASN A 166 -18.76 12.80 -14.58
CA ASN A 166 -20.15 12.31 -14.58
C ASN A 166 -20.70 12.03 -15.99
N ASN A 167 -20.00 12.45 -17.06
CA ASN A 167 -20.35 12.10 -18.44
C ASN A 167 -19.65 10.81 -18.93
N LEU A 168 -18.89 10.13 -18.07
CA LEU A 168 -18.20 8.88 -18.40
C LEU A 168 -18.88 7.69 -17.71
N SER A 169 -18.81 6.51 -18.35
CA SER A 169 -19.02 5.25 -17.63
C SER A 169 -17.80 4.94 -16.74
N PRO A 170 -17.93 4.02 -15.76
CA PRO A 170 -16.80 3.57 -14.95
C PRO A 170 -15.62 3.06 -15.80
N GLU A 171 -15.88 2.32 -16.88
CA GLU A 171 -14.86 1.80 -17.80
C GLU A 171 -14.17 2.93 -18.58
N ALA A 172 -14.95 3.91 -19.04
CA ALA A 172 -14.41 5.08 -19.73
C ALA A 172 -13.56 5.95 -18.78
N PHE A 173 -13.94 6.06 -17.50
CA PHE A 173 -13.13 6.69 -16.47
C PHE A 173 -11.80 5.94 -16.27
N ARG A 174 -11.83 4.61 -16.10
CA ARG A 174 -10.61 3.79 -15.99
C ARG A 174 -9.70 3.95 -17.20
N TRP A 175 -10.29 3.93 -18.39
CA TRP A 175 -9.57 4.16 -19.63
C TRP A 175 -8.92 5.54 -19.65
N HIS A 176 -9.65 6.59 -19.26
CA HIS A 176 -9.11 7.95 -19.17
C HIS A 176 -7.91 8.02 -18.22
N VAL A 177 -8.02 7.45 -17.01
CA VAL A 177 -6.91 7.39 -16.04
C VAL A 177 -5.71 6.66 -16.65
N SER A 178 -5.93 5.56 -17.37
CA SER A 178 -4.85 4.80 -18.02
C SER A 178 -4.12 5.57 -19.13
N GLN A 179 -4.81 6.46 -19.83
CA GLN A 179 -4.23 7.16 -20.99
C GLN A 179 -3.68 8.55 -20.64
N HIS A 180 -4.31 9.25 -19.69
CA HIS A 180 -4.08 10.68 -19.50
C HIS A 180 -3.47 11.03 -18.13
N HIS A 181 -3.46 10.10 -17.17
CA HIS A 181 -2.86 10.40 -15.87
C HIS A 181 -1.32 10.43 -15.97
N PRO A 182 -0.65 11.52 -15.54
CA PRO A 182 0.80 11.69 -15.74
C PRO A 182 1.64 10.72 -14.92
N SER A 183 1.11 10.24 -13.79
CA SER A 183 1.75 9.21 -12.98
C SER A 183 1.29 7.83 -13.42
N ALA A 184 2.23 6.98 -13.84
CA ALA A 184 1.98 5.57 -14.14
C ALA A 184 1.54 4.77 -12.90
N GLN A 185 1.69 5.31 -11.68
CA GLN A 185 1.23 4.66 -10.45
C GLN A 185 -0.30 4.62 -10.37
N ALA A 186 -1.01 5.68 -10.80
CA ALA A 186 -2.48 5.75 -10.75
C ALA A 186 -3.16 4.54 -11.42
N PRO A 187 -3.00 4.30 -12.74
CA PRO A 187 -3.68 3.18 -13.38
C PRO A 187 -3.19 1.82 -12.88
N ARG A 188 -1.90 1.70 -12.49
CA ARG A 188 -1.38 0.45 -11.92
C ARG A 188 -2.01 0.12 -10.58
N TYR A 189 -2.17 1.12 -9.72
CA TYR A 189 -2.76 0.96 -8.41
C TYR A 189 -4.24 0.63 -8.50
N LEU A 190 -5.00 1.42 -9.28
CA LEU A 190 -6.41 1.17 -9.57
C LEU A 190 -6.64 -0.27 -10.07
N ASN A 191 -5.81 -0.76 -10.99
CA ASN A 191 -5.93 -2.14 -11.46
C ASN A 191 -5.64 -3.20 -10.39
N LYS A 192 -4.71 -2.95 -9.46
CA LYS A 192 -4.37 -3.88 -8.38
C LYS A 192 -5.47 -3.93 -7.33
N VAL A 193 -5.96 -2.77 -6.88
CA VAL A 193 -7.02 -2.68 -5.88
C VAL A 193 -8.30 -3.28 -6.45
N GLU A 194 -8.68 -2.98 -7.69
CA GLU A 194 -9.86 -3.59 -8.31
C GLU A 194 -9.76 -5.11 -8.48
N ALA A 195 -8.56 -5.64 -8.75
CA ALA A 195 -8.34 -7.08 -8.80
C ALA A 195 -8.51 -7.73 -7.42
N ALA A 196 -8.02 -7.09 -6.35
CA ALA A 196 -8.21 -7.55 -4.98
C ALA A 196 -9.69 -7.41 -4.55
N TYR A 197 -10.30 -6.26 -4.80
CA TYR A 197 -11.69 -5.96 -4.48
C TYR A 197 -12.65 -6.97 -5.10
N SER A 198 -12.46 -7.32 -6.38
CA SER A 198 -13.36 -8.26 -7.07
C SER A 198 -13.30 -9.71 -6.56
N GLN A 199 -12.33 -10.04 -5.70
CA GLN A 199 -12.15 -11.37 -5.13
C GLN A 199 -12.72 -11.52 -3.71
N LEU A 200 -13.16 -10.41 -3.11
CA LEU A 200 -13.86 -10.36 -1.83
C LEU A 200 -15.37 -10.43 -2.05
#